data_AF-A0A2V9GXF5-F1
#
_entry.id   AF-A0A2V9GXF5-F1
#
_cell.length_a   1.000
_cell.length_b   1.000
_cell.length_c   1.000
_cell.angle_alpha   90.00
_cell.angle_beta   90.00
_cell.angle_gamma   90.00
#
_symmetry.space_group_name_H-M   'P 1'
#
loop_
_entity.id
_entity.type
_entity.pdbx_description
1 polymer ?
#
loop_
_entity_poly.entity_id
_entity_poly.type
_entity_poly.pdbx_seq_one_letter_code
_entity_poly.pdbx_strand_id
1 'polypeptide(L)'
;MALNELLSAADGLGYTPRTLELHLPLELTKSLSLKARAFLEIAFGKKGYTILELTGDAWKDDQLAVGYFHKCDPDVQLEILTFITLFVHELTHRIDFLISPFGLQYYVNTLREYWHLQEFVPQVLDDPKTVDSMRFIVGLSDDVTDREAIKGLWPELKGIIHNFYAWGDASNVVPLGKYAEEGWSDDFKGTSDLFGVGIAMEPITLLRMFHTFRISGKDKLWYLRPLTIFETKAIVNSLLFILHLFGKQGPEICHRYYERVYLQRQKQLPQDYFFVLDLGARIYGANDFEALLKLNNPEMLKSTLLILSTICWYALQAPPFLKGQDQRIGNPILRFWACFLFWRGIARRTLNVQFTSSAEALAVLDESKQAAALHAKPIGEVLLNCRKAIDNMIELNRKRTWHPDVQTHFKHIFALMRPHFADREPTYSSLLGMPDNGNPLLGCRSKEDWELTYDDYKTPPAVKEWLNIRTDLFFNLVKPGEDMMKRLESHFQAFFIPYNCRCGQGMTAKWVSRFLREYHLKCAFCGETKTLRRDEMTFM
;
A
#
# COMPACT_ATOMS: atom_id res chain seq x y z
N MET A 1 -25.88 8.55 17.63
CA MET A 1 -25.60 7.14 17.95
C MET A 1 -25.30 6.35 16.68
N ALA A 2 -26.19 6.36 15.68
CA ALA A 2 -25.99 5.65 14.41
C ALA A 2 -24.69 5.98 13.64
N LEU A 3 -24.27 7.26 13.53
CA LEU A 3 -22.99 7.60 12.89
C LEU A 3 -21.79 6.93 13.58
N ASN A 4 -21.76 6.87 14.92
CA ASN A 4 -20.68 6.21 15.65
C ASN A 4 -20.72 4.68 15.46
N GLU A 5 -21.91 4.09 15.37
CA GLU A 5 -22.09 2.67 15.04
C GLU A 5 -21.59 2.37 13.63
N LEU A 6 -21.90 3.23 12.64
CA LEU A 6 -21.38 3.15 11.29
C LEU A 6 -19.84 3.26 11.28
N LEU A 7 -19.28 4.27 11.95
CA LEU A 7 -17.83 4.47 12.02
C LEU A 7 -17.11 3.30 12.70
N SER A 8 -17.72 2.72 13.75
CA SER A 8 -17.18 1.52 14.41
C SER A 8 -17.28 0.28 13.52
N ALA A 9 -18.34 0.14 12.74
CA ALA A 9 -18.46 -0.93 11.75
C ALA A 9 -17.44 -0.75 10.62
N ALA A 10 -17.22 0.50 10.18
CA ALA A 10 -16.25 0.86 9.15
C ALA A 10 -14.79 0.60 9.55
N ASP A 11 -14.46 0.58 10.85
CA ASP A 11 -13.10 0.24 11.33
C ASP A 11 -12.68 -1.22 11.01
N GLY A 12 -13.64 -2.11 10.77
CA GLY A 12 -13.40 -3.47 10.32
C GLY A 12 -13.40 -3.63 8.80
N LEU A 13 -13.62 -2.53 8.06
CA LEU A 13 -13.72 -2.50 6.61
C LEU A 13 -12.46 -1.92 6.02
N GLY A 14 -12.06 -2.46 4.87
CA GLY A 14 -10.91 -1.95 4.16
C GLY A 14 -10.61 -2.77 2.92
N TYR A 15 -10.15 -2.07 1.91
CA TYR A 15 -9.37 -2.64 0.83
C TYR A 15 -8.14 -3.32 1.42
N THR A 16 -7.92 -4.57 1.05
CA THR A 16 -6.71 -5.29 1.43
C THR A 16 -5.75 -5.31 0.24
N PRO A 17 -4.64 -4.54 0.27
CA PRO A 17 -3.70 -4.46 -0.86
C PRO A 17 -3.12 -5.81 -1.28
N ARG A 18 -3.08 -6.78 -0.36
CA ARG A 18 -2.50 -8.10 -0.62
C ARG A 18 -3.42 -9.01 -1.44
N THR A 19 -4.72 -8.78 -1.40
CA THR A 19 -5.74 -9.66 -1.99
C THR A 19 -6.53 -8.98 -3.10
N LEU A 20 -6.37 -7.66 -3.26
CA LEU A 20 -7.24 -6.78 -4.05
C LEU A 20 -8.71 -6.78 -3.58
N GLU A 21 -9.06 -7.55 -2.54
CA GLU A 21 -10.43 -7.71 -2.08
C GLU A 21 -10.90 -6.40 -1.44
N LEU A 22 -12.05 -5.92 -1.92
CA LEU A 22 -12.76 -4.79 -1.35
C LEU A 22 -13.92 -5.40 -0.54
N HIS A 23 -13.69 -5.57 0.76
CA HIS A 23 -14.67 -6.21 1.66
C HIS A 23 -15.72 -5.21 2.12
N LEU A 24 -16.90 -5.28 1.51
CA LEU A 24 -18.07 -4.52 1.92
C LEU A 24 -19.11 -5.50 2.48
N PRO A 25 -19.25 -5.64 3.79
CA PRO A 25 -20.28 -6.48 4.33
C PRO A 25 -21.63 -5.85 3.99
N LEU A 26 -22.49 -6.67 3.39
CA LEU A 26 -23.91 -6.36 3.22
C LEU A 26 -24.57 -5.91 4.53
N GLU A 27 -24.02 -6.31 5.67
CA GLU A 27 -24.39 -5.91 7.03
C GLU A 27 -24.09 -4.43 7.36
N LEU A 28 -23.24 -3.72 6.62
CA LEU A 28 -22.96 -2.29 6.84
C LEU A 28 -24.24 -1.44 6.63
N THR A 29 -25.12 -1.87 5.73
CA THR A 29 -26.43 -1.21 5.57
C THR A 29 -27.31 -1.33 6.82
N LYS A 30 -27.06 -2.31 7.70
CA LYS A 30 -27.83 -2.50 8.94
C LYS A 30 -27.37 -1.57 10.06
N SER A 31 -26.12 -1.08 10.03
CA SER A 31 -25.66 -0.06 10.98
C SER A 31 -26.18 1.35 10.65
N LEU A 32 -26.81 1.51 9.48
CA LEU A 32 -27.45 2.77 9.10
C LEU A 32 -28.80 2.98 9.81
N SER A 33 -29.06 4.23 10.17
CA SER A 33 -30.37 4.70 10.64
C SER A 33 -31.46 4.43 9.60
N LEU A 34 -32.71 4.37 10.05
CA LEU A 34 -33.85 4.19 9.13
C LEU A 34 -33.96 5.32 8.10
N LYS A 35 -33.60 6.55 8.48
CA LYS A 35 -33.60 7.71 7.57
C LYS A 35 -32.51 7.57 6.50
N ALA A 36 -31.30 7.17 6.88
CA ALA A 36 -30.22 6.93 5.91
C ALA A 36 -30.55 5.78 4.95
N ARG A 37 -31.13 4.68 5.45
CA ARG A 37 -31.60 3.58 4.59
C ARG A 37 -32.71 4.01 3.63
N ALA A 38 -33.67 4.79 4.11
CA ALA A 38 -34.72 5.34 3.26
C ALA A 38 -34.16 6.25 2.16
N PHE A 39 -33.14 7.07 2.46
CA PHE A 39 -32.43 7.83 1.44
C PHE A 39 -31.85 6.92 0.36
N LEU A 40 -31.15 5.83 0.74
CA LEU A 40 -30.60 4.89 -0.26
C LEU A 40 -31.69 4.25 -1.12
N GLU A 41 -32.81 3.86 -0.52
CA GLU A 41 -33.95 3.30 -1.28
C GLU A 41 -34.56 4.32 -2.25
N ILE A 42 -34.65 5.59 -1.86
CA ILE A 42 -35.11 6.69 -2.73
C ILE A 42 -34.11 6.94 -3.86
N ALA A 43 -32.83 7.06 -3.53
CA ALA A 43 -31.76 7.42 -4.47
C ALA A 43 -31.54 6.37 -5.56
N PHE A 44 -31.80 5.09 -5.27
CA PHE A 44 -31.46 3.99 -6.16
C PHE A 44 -32.66 3.12 -6.57
N GLY A 45 -33.84 3.34 -5.99
CA GLY A 45 -35.11 2.76 -6.44
C GLY A 45 -35.28 1.23 -6.23
N LYS A 46 -34.42 0.58 -5.44
CA LYS A 46 -34.48 -0.88 -5.21
C LYS A 46 -33.88 -1.29 -3.87
N LYS A 47 -34.13 -2.54 -3.45
CA LYS A 47 -33.44 -3.15 -2.29
C LYS A 47 -32.18 -3.87 -2.77
N GLY A 48 -31.01 -3.33 -2.41
CA GLY A 48 -29.70 -3.86 -2.78
C GLY A 48 -29.07 -3.11 -3.96
N TYR A 49 -27.79 -2.76 -3.83
CA TYR A 49 -27.08 -1.88 -4.76
C TYR A 49 -25.74 -2.50 -5.12
N THR A 50 -25.31 -2.30 -6.37
CA THR A 50 -23.94 -2.60 -6.80
C THR A 50 -22.98 -1.50 -6.34
N ILE A 51 -21.68 -1.80 -6.26
CA ILE A 51 -20.67 -0.77 -5.93
C ILE A 51 -20.75 0.37 -6.93
N LEU A 52 -20.88 0.07 -8.22
CA LEU A 52 -21.00 1.06 -9.30
C LEU A 52 -22.18 2.03 -9.08
N GLU A 53 -23.32 1.53 -8.59
CA GLU A 53 -24.47 2.37 -8.28
C GLU A 53 -24.20 3.27 -7.06
N LEU A 54 -23.63 2.72 -5.98
CA LEU A 54 -23.33 3.46 -4.76
C LEU A 54 -22.31 4.58 -4.95
N THR A 55 -21.36 4.33 -5.85
CA THR A 55 -20.28 5.26 -6.16
C THR A 55 -20.58 6.09 -7.40
N GLY A 56 -21.75 5.93 -8.02
CA GLY A 56 -22.25 6.85 -9.04
C GLY A 56 -22.69 8.18 -8.43
N ASP A 57 -22.76 9.21 -9.28
CA ASP A 57 -23.24 10.54 -8.89
C ASP A 57 -24.68 10.81 -9.33
N ALA A 58 -25.36 9.82 -9.93
CA ALA A 58 -26.70 9.95 -10.51
C ALA A 58 -27.78 10.45 -9.53
N TRP A 59 -27.67 10.10 -8.24
CA TRP A 59 -28.62 10.55 -7.23
C TRP A 59 -28.58 12.07 -6.98
N LYS A 60 -27.50 12.76 -7.39
CA LYS A 60 -27.41 14.23 -7.30
C LYS A 60 -28.38 14.94 -8.25
N ASP A 61 -28.74 14.27 -9.34
CA ASP A 61 -29.64 14.81 -10.37
C ASP A 61 -31.10 14.40 -10.09
N ASP A 62 -31.32 13.51 -9.12
CA ASP A 62 -32.64 13.13 -8.62
C ASP A 62 -33.13 14.14 -7.56
N GLN A 63 -34.10 14.96 -7.95
CA GLN A 63 -34.70 15.98 -7.08
C GLN A 63 -35.35 15.39 -5.81
N LEU A 64 -35.86 14.17 -5.86
CA LEU A 64 -36.46 13.51 -4.70
C LEU A 64 -35.36 13.08 -3.71
N ALA A 65 -34.29 12.48 -4.20
CA ALA A 65 -33.16 12.06 -3.36
C ALA A 65 -32.48 13.26 -2.70
N VAL A 66 -32.14 14.29 -3.49
CA VAL A 66 -31.55 15.55 -2.99
C VAL A 66 -32.49 16.26 -2.02
N GLY A 67 -33.78 16.36 -2.38
CA GLY A 67 -34.79 16.95 -1.52
C GLY A 67 -34.96 16.22 -0.18
N TYR A 68 -34.83 14.89 -0.18
CA TYR A 68 -34.84 14.08 1.05
C TYR A 68 -33.58 14.30 1.89
N PHE A 69 -32.41 14.29 1.26
CA PHE A 69 -31.12 14.53 1.92
C PHE A 69 -31.10 15.86 2.67
N HIS A 70 -31.53 16.95 2.02
CA HIS A 70 -31.55 18.28 2.65
C HIS A 70 -32.58 18.42 3.79
N LYS A 71 -33.61 17.56 3.83
CA LYS A 71 -34.59 17.51 4.94
C LYS A 71 -34.11 16.68 6.12
N CYS A 72 -33.06 15.88 5.96
CA CYS A 72 -32.49 15.09 7.03
C CYS A 72 -31.70 15.94 8.02
N ASP A 73 -31.65 15.48 9.26
CA ASP A 73 -30.83 16.10 10.31
C ASP A 73 -29.33 16.00 9.93
N PRO A 74 -28.47 16.95 10.35
CA PRO A 74 -27.05 16.97 9.97
C PRO A 74 -26.31 15.65 10.25
N ASP A 75 -26.57 14.98 11.37
CA ASP A 75 -25.93 13.70 11.68
C ASP A 75 -26.35 12.59 10.69
N VAL A 76 -27.57 12.62 10.17
CA VAL A 76 -28.06 11.66 9.15
C VAL A 76 -27.46 11.98 7.79
N GLN A 77 -27.30 13.27 7.46
CA GLN A 77 -26.58 13.69 6.25
C GLN A 77 -25.14 13.18 6.28
N LEU A 78 -24.45 13.33 7.42
CA LEU A 78 -23.09 12.83 7.59
C LEU A 78 -23.02 11.30 7.54
N GLU A 79 -24.01 10.59 8.10
CA GLU A 79 -24.11 9.14 7.99
C GLU A 79 -24.24 8.67 6.54
N ILE A 80 -25.14 9.28 5.75
CA ILE A 80 -25.30 8.99 4.32
C ILE A 80 -23.99 9.26 3.58
N LEU A 81 -23.37 10.42 3.81
CA LEU A 81 -22.12 10.78 3.16
C LEU A 81 -21.01 9.80 3.51
N THR A 82 -20.83 9.48 4.79
CA THR A 82 -19.82 8.52 5.27
C THR A 82 -20.00 7.15 4.61
N PHE A 83 -21.25 6.70 4.48
CA PHE A 83 -21.53 5.43 3.79
C PHE A 83 -21.07 5.49 2.33
N ILE A 84 -21.45 6.54 1.57
CA ILE A 84 -21.10 6.69 0.15
C ILE A 84 -19.60 6.88 -0.05
N THR A 85 -18.98 7.78 0.71
CA THR A 85 -17.56 8.13 0.57
C THR A 85 -16.64 7.00 1.03
N LEU A 86 -17.07 6.10 1.91
CA LEU A 86 -16.30 4.90 2.24
C LEU A 86 -15.98 4.09 0.97
N PHE A 87 -16.92 3.96 0.03
CA PHE A 87 -16.65 3.26 -1.22
C PHE A 87 -15.68 4.03 -2.11
N VAL A 88 -15.79 5.36 -2.19
CA VAL A 88 -14.84 6.21 -2.93
C VAL A 88 -13.44 6.10 -2.33
N HIS A 89 -13.34 6.04 -0.99
CA HIS A 89 -12.10 5.87 -0.24
C HIS A 89 -11.43 4.54 -0.58
N GLU A 90 -12.14 3.43 -0.41
CA GLU A 90 -11.58 2.09 -0.67
C GLU A 90 -11.31 1.83 -2.16
N LEU A 91 -12.14 2.37 -3.05
CA LEU A 91 -11.91 2.28 -4.48
C LEU A 91 -10.66 3.08 -4.89
N THR A 92 -10.42 4.24 -4.27
CA THR A 92 -9.20 5.02 -4.50
C THR A 92 -7.97 4.17 -4.20
N HIS A 93 -7.95 3.46 -3.06
CA HIS A 93 -6.86 2.54 -2.73
C HIS A 93 -6.68 1.45 -3.76
N ARG A 94 -7.77 0.77 -4.15
CA ARG A 94 -7.71 -0.29 -5.17
C ARG A 94 -7.12 0.21 -6.48
N ILE A 95 -7.63 1.34 -6.99
CA ILE A 95 -7.14 1.98 -8.21
C ILE A 95 -5.65 2.29 -8.07
N ASP A 96 -5.25 2.94 -6.97
CA ASP A 96 -3.86 3.31 -6.76
C ASP A 96 -2.89 2.12 -6.78
N PHE A 97 -3.27 0.98 -6.21
CA PHE A 97 -2.45 -0.22 -6.29
C PHE A 97 -2.46 -0.91 -7.66
N LEU A 98 -3.51 -0.76 -8.46
CA LEU A 98 -3.62 -1.38 -9.79
C LEU A 98 -2.92 -0.58 -10.88
N ILE A 99 -3.00 0.75 -10.83
CA ILE A 99 -2.60 1.61 -11.96
C ILE A 99 -1.28 2.36 -11.73
N SER A 100 -0.70 2.28 -10.53
CA SER A 100 0.53 3.00 -10.19
C SER A 100 1.80 2.13 -10.21
N PRO A 101 2.96 2.71 -10.58
CA PRO A 101 4.26 2.06 -10.44
C PRO A 101 4.57 1.55 -9.02
N PHE A 102 4.13 2.27 -7.97
CA PHE A 102 4.31 1.80 -6.60
C PHE A 102 3.49 0.55 -6.33
N GLY A 103 2.24 0.50 -6.80
CA GLY A 103 1.41 -0.69 -6.73
C GLY A 103 2.08 -1.90 -7.40
N LEU A 104 2.72 -1.70 -8.56
CA LEU A 104 3.49 -2.76 -9.21
C LEU A 104 4.68 -3.19 -8.37
N GLN A 105 5.42 -2.22 -7.81
CA GLN A 105 6.54 -2.50 -6.90
C GLN A 105 6.10 -3.32 -5.69
N TYR A 106 4.92 -3.02 -5.12
CA TYR A 106 4.33 -3.78 -4.05
C TYR A 106 4.15 -5.25 -4.44
N TYR A 107 3.40 -5.54 -5.51
CA TYR A 107 3.14 -6.93 -5.93
C TYR A 107 4.38 -7.68 -6.42
N VAL A 108 5.31 -6.99 -7.08
CA VAL A 108 6.61 -7.55 -7.45
C VAL A 108 7.34 -8.02 -6.19
N ASN A 109 7.40 -7.19 -5.16
CA ASN A 109 8.06 -7.53 -3.90
C ASN A 109 7.33 -8.65 -3.16
N THR A 110 6.00 -8.67 -3.14
CA THR A 110 5.20 -9.71 -2.46
C THR A 110 5.45 -11.07 -3.13
N LEU A 111 5.46 -11.15 -4.45
CA LEU A 111 5.75 -12.39 -5.17
C LEU A 111 7.23 -12.82 -5.03
N ARG A 112 8.17 -11.87 -5.06
CA ARG A 112 9.58 -12.19 -4.81
C ARG A 112 9.81 -12.70 -3.39
N GLU A 113 9.15 -12.10 -2.40
CA GLU A 113 9.16 -12.57 -1.02
C GLU A 113 8.70 -14.03 -0.95
N TYR A 114 7.59 -14.36 -1.62
CA TYR A 114 7.11 -15.75 -1.73
C TYR A 114 8.19 -16.66 -2.32
N TRP A 115 8.84 -16.26 -3.41
CA TRP A 115 9.90 -17.07 -4.02
C TRP A 115 11.08 -17.29 -3.10
N HIS A 116 11.54 -16.26 -2.41
CA HIS A 116 12.63 -16.39 -1.45
C HIS A 116 12.22 -17.28 -0.26
N LEU A 117 10.98 -17.17 0.22
CA LEU A 117 10.46 -18.03 1.28
C LEU A 117 10.40 -19.51 0.88
N GLN A 118 10.00 -19.83 -0.36
CA GLN A 118 10.00 -21.19 -0.88
C GLN A 118 11.40 -21.87 -0.80
N GLU A 119 12.46 -21.09 -0.94
CA GLU A 119 13.84 -21.57 -0.86
C GLU A 119 14.38 -21.53 0.58
N PHE A 120 14.01 -20.49 1.32
CA PHE A 120 14.50 -20.19 2.65
C PHE A 120 13.87 -21.07 3.75
N VAL A 121 12.54 -21.26 3.73
CA VAL A 121 11.80 -22.00 4.78
C VAL A 121 12.36 -23.41 5.00
N PRO A 122 12.57 -24.25 3.96
CA PRO A 122 13.11 -25.59 4.17
C PRO A 122 14.50 -25.60 4.84
N GLN A 123 15.36 -24.61 4.56
CA GLN A 123 16.69 -24.51 5.17
C GLN A 123 16.62 -24.13 6.65
N VAL A 124 15.57 -23.41 7.06
CA VAL A 124 15.36 -23.01 8.46
C VAL A 124 14.70 -24.12 9.27
N LEU A 125 13.71 -24.82 8.73
CA LEU A 125 13.08 -25.97 9.39
C LEU A 125 14.10 -27.09 9.70
N ASP A 126 15.18 -27.12 8.94
CA ASP A 126 16.30 -28.06 9.03
C ASP A 126 17.14 -27.98 10.32
N ASP A 127 17.03 -26.89 11.07
CA ASP A 127 17.76 -26.69 12.33
C ASP A 127 16.87 -26.00 13.38
N PRO A 128 16.54 -26.68 14.50
CA PRO A 128 15.76 -26.10 15.60
C PRO A 128 16.31 -24.77 16.13
N LYS A 129 17.63 -24.53 16.06
CA LYS A 129 18.23 -23.25 16.49
C LYS A 129 17.88 -22.10 15.56
N THR A 130 17.70 -22.39 14.26
CA THR A 130 17.32 -21.39 13.26
C THR A 130 15.84 -21.07 13.37
N VAL A 131 15.00 -22.07 13.66
CA VAL A 131 13.56 -21.93 13.97
C VAL A 131 13.33 -21.02 15.18
N ASP A 132 14.06 -21.25 16.26
CA ASP A 132 13.97 -20.42 17.48
C ASP A 132 14.42 -18.98 17.26
N SER A 133 15.25 -18.77 16.23
CA SER A 133 15.80 -17.48 15.81
C SER A 133 15.00 -16.81 14.69
N MET A 134 13.87 -17.40 14.24
CA MET A 134 12.90 -16.80 13.29
C MET A 134 12.14 -15.61 13.90
N ARG A 135 12.81 -14.71 14.62
CA ARG A 135 12.28 -13.42 15.08
C ARG A 135 12.63 -12.34 14.05
N PHE A 136 11.95 -12.35 12.91
CA PHE A 136 12.44 -11.66 11.71
C PHE A 136 12.40 -10.12 11.74
N ILE A 137 11.66 -9.48 12.67
CA ILE A 137 11.73 -8.01 12.82
C ILE A 137 12.93 -7.54 13.66
N VAL A 138 13.42 -8.39 14.57
CA VAL A 138 14.42 -7.97 15.56
C VAL A 138 15.40 -9.09 15.79
N GLY A 139 16.26 -9.30 14.79
CA GLY A 139 17.46 -10.11 14.92
C GLY A 139 17.24 -11.60 14.70
N LEU A 140 17.33 -12.03 13.45
CA LEU A 140 18.45 -12.95 13.20
C LEU A 140 19.70 -12.14 13.52
N SER A 141 20.38 -12.44 14.62
CA SER A 141 21.75 -11.95 14.76
C SER A 141 22.48 -12.40 13.50
N ASP A 142 23.36 -11.55 12.97
CA ASP A 142 24.13 -11.92 11.78
C ASP A 142 24.86 -13.28 11.99
N ASP A 143 25.04 -13.73 13.25
CA ASP A 143 25.56 -15.03 13.68
C ASP A 143 24.75 -16.27 13.22
N VAL A 144 23.43 -16.17 12.98
CA VAL A 144 22.62 -17.33 12.53
C VAL A 144 22.76 -17.53 10.99
N THR A 145 23.39 -16.58 10.30
CA THR A 145 23.54 -16.58 8.83
C THR A 145 24.80 -17.27 8.32
N ASP A 146 25.63 -17.83 9.21
CA ASP A 146 26.92 -18.46 8.86
C ASP A 146 26.81 -19.80 8.12
N ARG A 147 25.60 -20.32 7.90
CA ARG A 147 25.37 -21.49 7.04
C ARG A 147 25.35 -21.04 5.57
N GLU A 148 26.24 -21.57 4.72
CA GLU A 148 26.37 -21.18 3.30
C GLU A 148 25.03 -21.17 2.53
N ALA A 149 24.14 -22.13 2.82
CA ALA A 149 22.82 -22.24 2.19
C ALA A 149 21.85 -21.08 2.53
N ILE A 150 22.00 -20.46 3.71
CA ILE A 150 21.15 -19.35 4.17
C ILE A 150 21.79 -18.00 3.84
N LYS A 151 23.13 -17.94 3.86
CA LYS A 151 23.94 -16.73 3.63
C LYS A 151 23.62 -16.02 2.32
N GLY A 152 23.30 -16.77 1.25
CA GLY A 152 22.93 -16.20 -0.05
C GLY A 152 21.47 -15.73 -0.16
N LEU A 153 20.55 -16.34 0.57
CA LEU A 153 19.10 -16.09 0.46
C LEU A 153 18.63 -14.97 1.37
N TRP A 154 19.24 -14.85 2.56
CA TRP A 154 18.80 -13.92 3.59
C TRP A 154 18.92 -12.44 3.19
N PRO A 155 20.01 -11.95 2.56
CA PRO A 155 20.12 -10.53 2.22
C PRO A 155 19.00 -10.02 1.31
N GLU A 156 18.59 -10.83 0.32
CA GLU A 156 17.52 -10.45 -0.62
C GLU A 156 16.15 -10.45 0.08
N LEU A 157 15.86 -11.49 0.88
CA LEU A 157 14.61 -11.57 1.66
C LEU A 157 14.53 -10.45 2.70
N LYS A 158 15.62 -10.20 3.45
CA LYS A 158 15.73 -9.12 4.44
C LYS A 158 15.44 -7.75 3.83
N GLY A 159 15.99 -7.46 2.66
CA GLY A 159 15.73 -6.20 1.95
C GLY A 159 14.26 -6.01 1.58
N ILE A 160 13.57 -7.08 1.17
CA ILE A 160 12.14 -7.05 0.86
C ILE A 160 11.30 -6.83 2.13
N ILE A 161 11.58 -7.57 3.20
CA ILE A 161 10.89 -7.43 4.49
C ILE A 161 11.10 -6.01 5.05
N HIS A 162 12.32 -5.48 5.00
CA HIS A 162 12.62 -4.13 5.45
C HIS A 162 11.85 -3.05 4.67
N ASN A 163 11.66 -3.23 3.35
CA ASN A 163 10.80 -2.34 2.56
C ASN A 163 9.37 -2.34 3.09
N PHE A 164 8.76 -3.52 3.24
CA PHE A 164 7.39 -3.62 3.76
C PHE A 164 7.25 -3.05 5.16
N TYR A 165 8.29 -3.21 5.99
CA TYR A 165 8.31 -2.68 7.34
C TYR A 165 8.41 -1.15 7.37
N ALA A 166 9.25 -0.56 6.51
CA ALA A 166 9.35 0.89 6.33
C ALA A 166 8.10 1.49 5.66
N TRP A 167 7.39 0.71 4.84
CA TRP A 167 6.16 1.18 4.18
C TRP A 167 4.95 1.19 5.12
N GLY A 168 5.00 0.44 6.22
CA GLY A 168 3.87 0.26 7.14
C GLY A 168 2.84 -0.76 6.64
N ASP A 169 3.27 -1.75 5.85
CA ASP A 169 2.40 -2.78 5.25
C ASP A 169 1.64 -3.66 6.28
N ALA A 170 2.06 -3.66 7.55
CA ALA A 170 1.36 -4.34 8.64
C ALA A 170 0.58 -3.38 9.57
N SER A 171 0.11 -2.25 9.02
CA SER A 171 -0.74 -1.16 9.55
C SER A 171 -0.34 -0.55 10.91
N ASN A 172 -0.07 -1.39 11.91
CA ASN A 172 0.26 -1.03 13.29
C ASN A 172 1.70 -1.37 13.70
N VAL A 173 2.45 -2.16 12.92
CA VAL A 173 3.85 -2.49 13.25
C VAL A 173 4.78 -1.49 12.60
N VAL A 174 5.56 -0.77 13.41
CA VAL A 174 6.49 0.28 12.99
C VAL A 174 7.93 -0.04 13.38
N PRO A 175 8.92 0.27 12.53
CA PRO A 175 10.33 0.18 12.88
C PRO A 175 10.64 0.85 14.22
N LEU A 176 11.31 0.10 15.10
CA LEU A 176 11.80 0.63 16.37
C LEU A 176 12.77 1.79 16.10
N GLY A 177 12.75 2.81 16.96
CA GLY A 177 13.57 4.02 16.76
C GLY A 177 15.08 3.77 16.67
N LYS A 178 15.59 2.64 17.17
CA LYS A 178 17.01 2.23 16.99
C LYS A 178 17.40 1.92 15.54
N TYR A 179 16.41 1.72 14.66
CA TYR A 179 16.60 1.52 13.23
C TYR A 179 16.43 2.80 12.42
N ALA A 180 16.27 3.94 13.08
CA ALA A 180 16.27 5.26 12.46
C ALA A 180 17.63 5.92 12.67
N GLU A 181 18.34 6.15 11.57
CA GLU A 181 19.59 6.91 11.54
C GLU A 181 19.28 8.36 11.14
N GLU A 182 20.01 9.32 11.70
CA GLU A 182 19.83 10.74 11.38
C GLU A 182 20.34 11.03 9.97
N GLY A 183 19.56 11.80 9.21
CA GLY A 183 19.91 12.29 7.90
C GLY A 183 19.68 11.31 6.77
N TRP A 184 19.70 11.84 5.55
CA TRP A 184 19.75 11.07 4.30
C TRP A 184 21.16 10.98 3.73
N SER A 185 21.97 11.98 4.06
CA SER A 185 23.37 12.14 3.70
C SER A 185 24.00 13.15 4.65
N ASP A 186 25.31 13.32 4.58
CA ASP A 186 26.00 14.37 5.35
C ASP A 186 25.49 15.78 5.06
N ASP A 187 25.03 16.02 3.83
CA ASP A 187 24.47 17.29 3.37
C ASP A 187 23.01 17.50 3.78
N PHE A 188 22.33 16.45 4.24
CA PHE A 188 20.90 16.47 4.54
C PHE A 188 20.63 15.81 5.90
N LYS A 189 20.97 16.54 6.98
CA LYS A 189 20.88 16.12 8.39
C LYS A 189 20.40 17.26 9.31
N GLY A 190 20.10 16.94 10.56
CA GLY A 190 19.65 17.90 11.57
C GLY A 190 18.15 18.20 11.54
N THR A 191 17.67 18.81 12.62
CA THR A 191 16.31 19.36 12.67
C THR A 191 16.31 20.78 12.10
N SER A 192 15.52 21.02 11.06
CA SER A 192 15.25 22.37 10.58
C SER A 192 13.90 22.44 9.87
N ASP A 193 13.44 23.64 9.57
CA ASP A 193 12.36 23.82 8.59
C ASP A 193 12.95 23.68 7.18
N LEU A 194 13.39 22.46 6.84
CA LEU A 194 14.12 22.12 5.61
C LEU A 194 13.42 22.62 4.34
N PHE A 195 12.10 22.78 4.42
CA PHE A 195 11.25 23.16 3.31
C PHE A 195 10.56 24.51 3.50
N GLY A 196 10.81 25.25 4.58
CA GLY A 196 10.19 26.56 4.84
C GLY A 196 8.67 26.51 5.09
N VAL A 197 8.14 25.37 5.53
CA VAL A 197 6.71 25.13 5.76
C VAL A 197 6.26 25.51 7.17
N GLY A 198 7.15 26.02 8.01
CA GLY A 198 6.88 26.35 9.40
C GLY A 198 6.67 25.11 10.28
N ILE A 199 7.28 23.99 9.89
CA ILE A 199 7.27 22.75 10.67
C ILE A 199 8.71 22.25 10.75
N ALA A 200 9.25 22.16 11.97
CA ALA A 200 10.56 21.58 12.20
C ALA A 200 10.52 20.06 11.94
N MET A 201 11.28 19.61 10.96
CA MET A 201 11.38 18.21 10.56
C MET A 201 12.83 17.74 10.62
N GLU A 202 12.98 16.45 10.87
CA GLU A 202 14.25 15.75 10.90
C GLU A 202 14.25 14.71 9.76
N PRO A 203 15.17 14.81 8.81
CA PRO A 203 15.37 13.76 7.82
C PRO A 203 15.98 12.56 8.51
N ILE A 204 15.45 11.37 8.23
CA ILE A 204 15.93 10.12 8.81
C ILE A 204 16.05 9.04 7.73
N THR A 205 16.96 8.10 7.96
CA THR A 205 17.10 6.88 7.16
C THR A 205 16.70 5.68 8.01
N LEU A 206 15.60 5.03 7.63
CA LEU A 206 15.12 3.82 8.28
C LEU A 206 15.80 2.58 7.70
N LEU A 207 16.23 1.68 8.59
CA LEU A 207 16.80 0.37 8.25
C LEU A 207 17.99 0.48 7.27
N ARG A 208 18.71 1.62 7.30
CA ARG A 208 19.84 1.98 6.41
C ARG A 208 19.49 2.09 4.93
N MET A 209 18.21 2.18 4.57
CA MET A 209 17.79 2.14 3.16
C MET A 209 16.65 3.10 2.82
N PHE A 210 15.71 3.33 3.73
CA PHE A 210 14.49 4.06 3.43
C PHE A 210 14.53 5.48 3.97
N HIS A 211 14.64 6.45 3.06
CA HIS A 211 14.73 7.87 3.38
C HIS A 211 13.34 8.44 3.65
N THR A 212 13.14 9.04 4.82
CA THR A 212 11.87 9.68 5.21
C THR A 212 12.10 10.81 6.21
N PHE A 213 11.04 11.35 6.80
CA PHE A 213 11.08 12.43 7.78
C PHE A 213 10.34 12.09 9.06
N ARG A 214 10.83 12.65 10.16
CA ARG A 214 10.17 12.70 11.47
C ARG A 214 9.86 14.16 11.84
N ILE A 215 8.72 14.42 12.46
CA ILE A 215 8.42 15.74 13.06
C ILE A 215 9.23 15.86 14.35
N SER A 216 9.92 16.99 14.51
CA SER A 216 10.70 17.24 15.73
C SER A 216 9.82 17.28 16.97
N GLY A 217 10.28 16.69 18.07
CA GLY A 217 9.55 16.64 19.35
C GLY A 217 8.40 15.63 19.41
N LYS A 218 8.14 14.86 18.34
CA LYS A 218 7.22 13.70 18.39
C LYS A 218 7.94 12.42 18.83
N ASP A 219 7.16 11.36 19.05
CA ASP A 219 7.66 10.02 19.32
C ASP A 219 8.73 9.61 18.28
N LYS A 220 9.82 9.00 18.74
CA LYS A 220 10.91 8.49 17.89
C LYS A 220 10.42 7.43 16.89
N LEU A 221 9.29 6.79 17.15
CA LEU A 221 8.62 5.84 16.26
C LEU A 221 7.82 6.50 15.14
N TRP A 222 7.55 7.81 15.24
CA TRP A 222 6.78 8.53 14.22
C TRP A 222 7.66 8.90 13.02
N TYR A 223 7.15 8.66 11.82
CA TYR A 223 7.72 9.14 10.55
C TYR A 223 6.67 9.15 9.44
N LEU A 224 6.95 9.86 8.33
CA LEU A 224 6.06 9.88 7.17
C LEU A 224 6.14 8.55 6.40
N ARG A 225 5.01 7.84 6.31
CA ARG A 225 4.93 6.53 5.66
C ARG A 225 4.36 6.65 4.25
N PRO A 226 4.73 5.76 3.32
CA PRO A 226 4.00 5.60 2.05
C PRO A 226 2.51 5.37 2.26
N LEU A 227 2.11 4.56 3.25
CA LEU A 227 0.70 4.33 3.54
C LEU A 227 -0.06 5.62 3.91
N THR A 228 0.62 6.58 4.56
CA THR A 228 0.06 7.91 4.83
C THR A 228 -0.38 8.60 3.53
N ILE A 229 0.39 8.45 2.44
CA ILE A 229 0.09 9.06 1.13
C ILE A 229 -1.18 8.47 0.53
N PHE A 230 -1.35 7.14 0.61
CA PHE A 230 -2.57 6.46 0.15
C PHE A 230 -3.79 6.94 0.93
N GLU A 231 -3.72 6.91 2.27
CA GLU A 231 -4.84 7.33 3.13
C GLU A 231 -5.19 8.80 2.92
N THR A 232 -4.19 9.68 2.84
CA THR A 232 -4.46 11.09 2.56
C THR A 232 -5.12 11.27 1.19
N LYS A 233 -4.68 10.56 0.15
CA LYS A 233 -5.30 10.65 -1.17
C LYS A 233 -6.76 10.21 -1.14
N ALA A 234 -7.08 9.12 -0.45
CA ALA A 234 -8.45 8.61 -0.31
C ALA A 234 -9.37 9.58 0.48
N ILE A 235 -8.85 10.22 1.55
CA ILE A 235 -9.56 11.29 2.29
C ILE A 235 -9.78 12.50 1.38
N VAL A 236 -8.75 12.96 0.68
CA VAL A 236 -8.81 14.10 -0.23
C VAL A 236 -9.85 13.87 -1.32
N ASN A 237 -9.86 12.68 -1.92
CA ASN A 237 -10.83 12.27 -2.93
C ASN A 237 -12.26 12.24 -2.37
N SER A 238 -12.45 11.72 -1.15
CA SER A 238 -13.75 11.77 -0.46
C SER A 238 -14.24 13.21 -0.26
N LEU A 239 -13.37 14.12 0.16
CA LEU A 239 -13.70 15.54 0.35
C LEU A 239 -13.95 16.27 -0.98
N LEU A 240 -13.19 15.96 -2.04
CA LEU A 240 -13.45 16.46 -3.39
C LEU A 240 -14.80 16.02 -3.90
N PHE A 241 -15.20 14.78 -3.61
CA PHE A 241 -16.49 14.25 -4.02
C PHE A 241 -17.64 14.94 -3.28
N ILE A 242 -17.52 15.15 -1.97
CA ILE A 242 -18.49 15.97 -1.21
C ILE A 242 -18.57 17.39 -1.79
N LEU A 243 -17.43 18.02 -2.06
CA LEU A 243 -17.39 19.37 -2.63
C LEU A 243 -18.03 19.42 -4.03
N HIS A 244 -17.83 18.38 -4.86
CA HIS A 244 -18.46 18.22 -6.16
C HIS A 244 -19.99 18.13 -6.04
N LEU A 245 -20.48 17.32 -5.10
CA LEU A 245 -21.92 17.10 -4.91
C LEU A 245 -22.67 18.35 -4.46
N PHE A 246 -22.06 19.19 -3.61
CA PHE A 246 -22.77 20.31 -2.96
C PHE A 246 -22.34 21.70 -3.42
N GLY A 247 -21.33 21.81 -4.30
CA GLY A 247 -20.88 23.07 -4.87
C GLY A 247 -20.60 24.13 -3.80
N LYS A 248 -21.37 25.24 -3.82
CA LYS A 248 -21.19 26.37 -2.89
C LYS A 248 -21.40 26.02 -1.41
N GLN A 249 -22.24 25.03 -1.11
CA GLN A 249 -22.45 24.55 0.28
C GLN A 249 -21.41 23.50 0.69
N GLY A 250 -20.60 23.02 -0.26
CA GLY A 250 -19.63 21.95 -0.04
C GLY A 250 -18.61 22.23 1.07
N PRO A 251 -18.01 23.43 1.20
CA PRO A 251 -16.99 23.64 2.24
C PRO A 251 -17.50 23.50 3.67
N GLU A 252 -18.72 23.98 3.96
CA GLU A 252 -19.35 23.78 5.27
C GLU A 252 -19.60 22.29 5.55
N ILE A 253 -20.10 21.56 4.55
CA ILE A 253 -20.35 20.11 4.67
C ILE A 253 -19.05 19.35 4.84
N CYS A 254 -18.01 19.67 4.05
CA CYS A 254 -16.66 19.11 4.18
C CYS A 254 -16.08 19.37 5.57
N HIS A 255 -16.27 20.57 6.13
CA HIS A 255 -15.80 20.90 7.47
C HIS A 255 -16.45 20.01 8.53
N ARG A 256 -17.80 19.94 8.53
CA ARG A 256 -18.54 19.08 9.47
C ARG A 256 -18.21 17.60 9.30
N TYR A 257 -18.08 17.16 8.05
CA TYR A 257 -17.69 15.78 7.72
C TYR A 257 -16.29 15.48 8.25
N TYR A 258 -15.30 16.32 7.94
CA TYR A 258 -13.92 16.13 8.38
C TYR A 258 -13.79 16.08 9.90
N GLU A 259 -14.44 17.02 10.58
CA GLU A 259 -14.45 17.09 12.04
C GLU A 259 -15.07 15.84 12.67
N ARG A 260 -16.26 15.42 12.20
CA ARG A 260 -17.01 14.32 12.83
C ARG A 260 -16.50 12.93 12.46
N VAL A 261 -16.05 12.75 11.23
CA VAL A 261 -15.64 11.43 10.70
C VAL A 261 -14.18 11.12 11.00
N TYR A 262 -13.30 12.14 10.97
CA TYR A 262 -11.86 11.92 11.15
C TYR A 262 -11.31 12.45 12.48
N LEU A 263 -11.64 13.68 12.89
CA LEU A 263 -11.05 14.28 14.10
C LEU A 263 -11.70 13.78 15.41
N GLN A 264 -13.03 13.70 15.45
CA GLN A 264 -13.80 13.34 16.65
C GLN A 264 -14.08 11.83 16.76
N ARG A 265 -13.40 11.00 15.98
CA ARG A 265 -13.61 9.55 15.99
C ARG A 265 -13.21 8.95 17.34
N GLN A 266 -14.01 8.01 17.86
CA GLN A 266 -13.74 7.35 19.15
C GLN A 266 -12.38 6.63 19.15
N LYS A 267 -12.07 5.92 18.06
CA LYS A 267 -10.75 5.36 17.80
C LYS A 267 -9.94 6.39 17.04
N GLN A 268 -8.93 6.96 17.69
CA GLN A 268 -8.08 7.96 17.06
C GLN A 268 -7.33 7.36 15.87
N LEU A 269 -7.36 8.08 14.75
CA LEU A 269 -6.56 7.74 13.58
C LEU A 269 -5.06 8.01 13.86
N PRO A 270 -4.15 7.28 13.21
CA PRO A 270 -2.72 7.57 13.29
C PRO A 270 -2.40 9.04 12.98
N GLN A 271 -1.60 9.68 13.83
CA GLN A 271 -1.34 11.12 13.73
C GLN A 271 -0.63 11.55 12.45
N ASP A 272 0.03 10.63 11.74
CA ASP A 272 0.64 10.91 10.44
C ASP A 272 -0.39 11.17 9.34
N TYR A 273 -1.62 10.65 9.47
CA TYR A 273 -2.65 10.77 8.42
C TYR A 273 -3.10 12.22 8.19
N PHE A 274 -3.04 13.05 9.23
CA PHE A 274 -3.40 14.47 9.15
C PHE A 274 -2.25 15.35 8.66
N PHE A 275 -1.01 14.88 8.80
CA PHE A 275 0.16 15.71 8.53
C PHE A 275 0.23 16.17 7.06
N VAL A 276 -0.10 15.30 6.11
CA VAL A 276 -0.07 15.65 4.69
C VAL A 276 -1.18 16.65 4.34
N LEU A 277 -2.36 16.55 4.97
CA LEU A 277 -3.43 17.54 4.83
C LEU A 277 -3.00 18.91 5.36
N ASP A 278 -2.34 18.95 6.51
CA ASP A 278 -1.80 20.18 7.11
C ASP A 278 -0.72 20.82 6.24
N LEU A 279 0.16 20.00 5.64
CA LEU A 279 1.12 20.48 4.65
C LEU A 279 0.42 21.13 3.45
N GLY A 280 -0.65 20.52 2.94
CA GLY A 280 -1.47 21.08 1.87
C GLY A 280 -2.07 22.44 2.23
N ALA A 281 -2.62 22.58 3.43
CA ALA A 281 -3.17 23.84 3.93
C ALA A 281 -2.11 24.97 3.98
N ARG A 282 -0.87 24.62 4.34
CA ARG A 282 0.27 25.55 4.41
C ARG A 282 0.77 26.05 3.06
N ILE A 283 0.38 25.42 1.95
CA ILE A 283 0.65 25.94 0.60
C ILE A 283 0.05 27.34 0.47
N TYR A 284 -1.16 27.54 0.99
CA TYR A 284 -1.89 28.81 0.98
C TYR A 284 -1.84 29.58 2.30
N GLY A 285 -0.93 29.22 3.21
CA GLY A 285 -0.68 29.97 4.44
C GLY A 285 -1.63 29.69 5.61
N ALA A 286 -2.53 28.70 5.51
CA ALA A 286 -3.26 28.21 6.67
C ALA A 286 -2.34 27.37 7.57
N ASN A 287 -2.57 27.39 8.89
CA ASN A 287 -1.72 26.70 9.87
C ASN A 287 -1.87 25.17 9.80
N ASP A 288 -3.08 24.70 9.54
CA ASP A 288 -3.48 23.30 9.47
C ASP A 288 -4.73 23.18 8.59
N PHE A 289 -5.13 21.94 8.29
CA PHE A 289 -6.25 21.69 7.39
C PHE A 289 -7.61 22.10 7.99
N GLU A 290 -7.76 22.03 9.31
CA GLU A 290 -8.98 22.47 9.99
C GLU A 290 -9.16 23.99 9.85
N ALA A 291 -8.09 24.76 10.01
CA ALA A 291 -8.08 26.20 9.80
C ALA A 291 -8.44 26.57 8.36
N LEU A 292 -7.96 25.81 7.37
CA LEU A 292 -8.34 25.98 5.96
C LEU A 292 -9.84 25.78 5.76
N LEU A 293 -10.42 24.73 6.34
CA LEU A 293 -11.86 24.44 6.25
C LEU A 293 -12.71 25.56 6.87
N LYS A 294 -12.26 26.13 7.99
CA LYS A 294 -12.93 27.26 8.68
C LYS A 294 -12.97 28.55 7.85
N LEU A 295 -12.10 28.73 6.86
CA LEU A 295 -12.16 29.87 5.94
C LEU A 295 -13.41 29.84 5.05
N ASN A 296 -14.06 28.67 4.90
CA ASN A 296 -15.27 28.48 4.11
C ASN A 296 -15.15 29.01 2.66
N ASN A 297 -13.96 28.87 2.05
CA ASN A 297 -13.66 29.33 0.71
C ASN A 297 -13.66 28.13 -0.28
N PRO A 298 -14.68 27.99 -1.16
CA PRO A 298 -14.81 26.85 -2.05
C PRO A 298 -13.63 26.67 -3.02
N GLU A 299 -13.17 27.76 -3.63
CA GLU A 299 -12.09 27.70 -4.63
C GLU A 299 -10.75 27.35 -4.00
N MET A 300 -10.45 27.94 -2.84
CA MET A 300 -9.23 27.63 -2.10
C MET A 300 -9.22 26.19 -1.59
N LEU A 301 -10.35 25.69 -1.08
CA LEU A 301 -10.48 24.31 -0.65
C LEU A 301 -10.33 23.35 -1.84
N LYS A 302 -11.06 23.59 -2.94
CA LYS A 302 -10.98 22.79 -4.17
C LYS A 302 -9.55 22.73 -4.70
N SER A 303 -8.89 23.88 -4.81
CA SER A 303 -7.51 23.97 -5.31
C SER A 303 -6.54 23.20 -4.40
N THR A 304 -6.68 23.33 -3.08
CA THR A 304 -5.83 22.60 -2.12
C THR A 304 -6.00 21.09 -2.25
N LEU A 305 -7.24 20.62 -2.33
CA LEU A 305 -7.55 19.21 -2.47
C LEU A 305 -7.05 18.64 -3.82
N LEU A 306 -7.23 19.35 -4.93
CA LEU A 306 -6.71 18.93 -6.24
C LEU A 306 -5.17 18.84 -6.24
N ILE A 307 -4.51 19.82 -5.64
CA ILE A 307 -3.05 19.82 -5.48
C ILE A 307 -2.60 18.63 -4.63
N LEU A 308 -3.27 18.35 -3.51
CA LEU A 308 -2.94 17.22 -2.66
C LEU A 308 -3.16 15.87 -3.36
N SER A 309 -4.27 15.71 -4.10
CA SER A 309 -4.52 14.51 -4.90
C SER A 309 -3.41 14.31 -5.95
N THR A 310 -2.99 15.40 -6.60
CA THR A 310 -1.88 15.41 -7.57
C THR A 310 -0.54 15.03 -6.94
N ILE A 311 -0.19 15.62 -5.80
CA ILE A 311 1.06 15.34 -5.08
C ILE A 311 1.10 13.86 -4.65
N CYS A 312 0.01 13.36 -4.10
CA CYS A 312 -0.07 11.97 -3.67
C CYS A 312 0.05 11.03 -4.88
N TRP A 313 -0.67 11.30 -5.98
CA TRP A 313 -0.57 10.51 -7.20
C TRP A 313 0.84 10.49 -7.80
N TYR A 314 1.53 11.63 -7.83
CA TYR A 314 2.91 11.71 -8.30
C TYR A 314 3.87 10.88 -7.43
N ALA A 315 3.67 10.90 -6.10
CA ALA A 315 4.45 10.09 -5.19
C ALA A 315 4.32 8.58 -5.47
N LEU A 316 3.12 8.13 -5.86
CA LEU A 316 2.86 6.73 -6.24
C LEU A 316 3.48 6.32 -7.58
N GLN A 317 4.12 7.23 -8.30
CA GLN A 317 4.92 6.88 -9.49
C GLN A 317 6.34 6.38 -9.16
N ALA A 318 6.61 6.04 -7.90
CA ALA A 318 7.84 5.35 -7.50
C ALA A 318 7.90 3.95 -8.15
N PRO A 319 8.89 3.67 -9.04
CA PRO A 319 8.96 2.42 -9.78
C PRO A 319 9.49 1.25 -8.95
N PRO A 320 9.26 0.00 -9.41
CA PRO A 320 9.97 -1.16 -8.89
C PRO A 320 11.48 -0.99 -9.04
N PHE A 321 12.20 -1.37 -7.98
CA PHE A 321 13.66 -1.35 -7.99
C PHE A 321 14.22 -2.39 -8.96
N LEU A 322 14.98 -1.95 -9.96
CA LEU A 322 15.77 -2.82 -10.82
C LEU A 322 17.20 -2.94 -10.29
N LYS A 323 17.76 -4.16 -10.30
CA LYS A 323 19.12 -4.42 -9.80
C LYS A 323 20.14 -3.50 -10.48
N GLY A 324 20.99 -2.85 -9.68
CA GLY A 324 22.03 -1.92 -10.17
C GLY A 324 21.59 -0.45 -10.26
N GLN A 325 20.34 -0.13 -9.94
CA GLN A 325 19.88 1.26 -9.81
C GLN A 325 20.09 1.80 -8.38
N ASP A 326 19.96 3.11 -8.21
CA ASP A 326 19.89 3.74 -6.89
C ASP A 326 18.51 3.46 -6.25
N GLN A 327 18.51 2.93 -5.02
CA GLN A 327 17.28 2.57 -4.31
C GLN A 327 16.36 3.76 -4.04
N ARG A 328 16.92 4.98 -3.99
CA ARG A 328 16.15 6.22 -3.78
C ARG A 328 15.15 6.51 -4.89
N ILE A 329 15.38 6.01 -6.10
CA ILE A 329 14.47 6.18 -7.25
C ILE A 329 13.08 5.59 -6.94
N GLY A 330 13.04 4.46 -6.23
CA GLY A 330 11.83 3.76 -5.82
C GLY A 330 11.23 4.26 -4.51
N ASN A 331 11.59 5.46 -4.03
CA ASN A 331 11.09 6.01 -2.77
C ASN A 331 9.95 7.03 -3.01
N PRO A 332 8.70 6.72 -2.60
CA PRO A 332 7.56 7.63 -2.79
C PRO A 332 7.64 8.90 -1.94
N ILE A 333 8.36 8.89 -0.80
CA ILE A 333 8.50 10.07 0.06
C ILE A 333 9.35 11.14 -0.62
N LEU A 334 10.41 10.75 -1.32
CA LEU A 334 11.26 11.69 -2.06
C LEU A 334 10.47 12.33 -3.22
N ARG A 335 9.68 11.52 -3.95
CA ARG A 335 8.78 12.01 -5.01
C ARG A 335 7.70 12.94 -4.46
N PHE A 336 7.12 12.61 -3.31
CA PHE A 336 6.15 13.46 -2.61
C PHE A 336 6.73 14.87 -2.38
N TRP A 337 7.94 14.97 -1.80
CA TRP A 337 8.56 16.26 -1.52
C TRP A 337 8.94 17.04 -2.77
N ALA A 338 9.41 16.34 -3.82
CA ALA A 338 9.66 16.97 -5.12
C ALA A 338 8.38 17.65 -5.65
N CYS A 339 7.24 16.97 -5.58
CA CYS A 339 5.98 17.53 -6.06
C CYS A 339 5.39 18.60 -5.14
N PHE A 340 5.48 18.40 -3.82
CA PHE A 340 5.00 19.36 -2.84
C PHE A 340 5.70 20.72 -2.98
N LEU A 341 7.04 20.71 -3.06
CA LEU A 341 7.83 21.93 -3.20
C LEU A 341 7.53 22.66 -4.52
N PHE A 342 7.30 21.90 -5.59
CA PHE A 342 6.92 22.44 -6.90
C PHE A 342 5.59 23.19 -6.85
N TRP A 343 4.53 22.54 -6.34
CA TRP A 343 3.21 23.17 -6.20
C TRP A 343 3.21 24.34 -5.22
N ARG A 344 3.99 24.23 -4.13
CA ARG A 344 4.18 25.35 -3.21
C ARG A 344 4.84 26.54 -3.90
N GLY A 345 5.84 26.29 -4.76
CA GLY A 345 6.49 27.35 -5.52
C GLY A 345 5.56 28.02 -6.53
N ILE A 346 4.69 27.25 -7.21
CA ILE A 346 3.66 27.79 -8.10
C ILE A 346 2.64 28.63 -7.33
N ALA A 347 2.06 28.08 -6.25
CA ALA A 347 1.05 28.77 -5.45
C ALA A 347 1.58 30.07 -4.83
N ARG A 348 2.84 30.08 -4.41
CA ARG A 348 3.53 31.26 -3.86
C ARG A 348 4.15 32.18 -4.92
N ARG A 349 3.97 31.86 -6.21
CA ARG A 349 4.50 32.63 -7.36
C ARG A 349 6.02 32.78 -7.35
N THR A 350 6.74 31.87 -6.69
CA THR A 350 8.21 31.80 -6.76
C THR A 350 8.68 30.94 -7.93
N LEU A 351 7.78 30.14 -8.51
CA LEU A 351 7.95 29.43 -9.76
C LEU A 351 6.88 29.88 -10.74
N ASN A 352 7.29 30.20 -11.97
CA ASN A 352 6.37 30.57 -13.04
C ASN A 352 6.36 29.45 -14.10
N VAL A 353 5.33 28.62 -14.06
CA VAL A 353 5.12 27.51 -14.99
C VAL A 353 3.76 27.69 -15.64
N GLN A 354 3.70 27.65 -16.97
CA GLN A 354 2.45 27.64 -17.71
C GLN A 354 2.03 26.19 -17.94
N PHE A 355 0.79 25.88 -17.58
CA PHE A 355 0.19 24.56 -17.76
C PHE A 355 -1.32 24.71 -17.91
N THR A 356 -1.94 23.78 -18.62
CA THR A 356 -3.40 23.69 -18.77
C THR A 356 -4.01 22.57 -17.91
N SER A 357 -3.18 21.69 -17.37
CA SER A 357 -3.56 20.60 -16.46
C SER A 357 -2.46 20.25 -15.46
N SER A 358 -2.82 19.59 -14.36
CA SER A 358 -1.84 19.06 -13.40
C SER A 358 -0.87 18.07 -14.06
N ALA A 359 -1.36 17.28 -15.01
CA ALA A 359 -0.54 16.35 -15.80
C ALA A 359 0.61 17.03 -16.54
N GLU A 360 0.33 18.14 -17.23
CA GLU A 360 1.36 18.94 -17.92
C GLU A 360 2.34 19.56 -16.93
N ALA A 361 1.84 20.06 -15.79
CA ALA A 361 2.70 20.62 -14.74
C ALA A 361 3.68 19.57 -14.18
N LEU A 362 3.22 18.32 -14.02
CA LEU A 362 4.08 17.20 -13.58
C LEU A 362 5.13 16.81 -14.62
N ALA A 363 4.84 16.91 -15.91
CA ALA A 363 5.84 16.68 -16.95
C ALA A 363 6.98 17.72 -16.87
N VAL A 364 6.65 18.98 -16.58
CA VAL A 364 7.66 20.04 -16.34
C VAL A 364 8.47 19.75 -15.07
N LEU A 365 7.83 19.24 -14.01
CA LEU A 365 8.51 18.85 -12.78
C LEU A 365 9.55 17.74 -13.03
N ASP A 366 9.21 16.72 -13.81
CA ASP A 366 10.12 15.61 -14.13
C ASP A 366 11.45 16.07 -14.75
N GLU A 367 11.44 17.18 -15.50
CA GLU A 367 12.63 17.76 -16.15
C GLU A 367 13.40 18.73 -15.24
N SER A 368 12.88 19.03 -14.05
CA SER A 368 13.47 20.00 -13.15
C SER A 368 14.69 19.47 -12.38
N LYS A 369 15.63 20.38 -12.06
CA LYS A 369 16.76 20.07 -11.16
C LYS A 369 16.31 19.57 -9.78
N GLN A 370 15.13 19.99 -9.33
CA GLN A 370 14.54 19.60 -8.06
C GLN A 370 14.13 18.12 -8.05
N ALA A 371 13.43 17.66 -9.11
CA ALA A 371 13.10 16.26 -9.27
C ALA A 371 14.37 15.40 -9.36
N ALA A 372 15.37 15.84 -10.13
CA ALA A 372 16.65 15.16 -10.24
C ALA A 372 17.41 15.07 -8.90
N ALA A 373 17.43 16.15 -8.11
CA ALA A 373 18.08 16.18 -6.79
C ALA A 373 17.43 15.20 -5.78
N LEU A 374 16.15 14.88 -5.96
CA LEU A 374 15.42 13.89 -5.17
C LEU A 374 15.28 12.53 -5.90
N HIS A 375 16.14 12.27 -6.89
CA HIS A 375 16.23 11.02 -7.63
C HIS A 375 14.95 10.60 -8.39
N ALA A 376 14.03 11.53 -8.61
CA ALA A 376 12.84 11.25 -9.41
C ALA A 376 13.22 11.05 -10.88
N LYS A 377 12.62 10.02 -11.48
CA LYS A 377 12.78 9.66 -12.89
C LYS A 377 11.54 10.07 -13.68
N PRO A 378 11.72 10.53 -14.95
CA PRO A 378 10.61 10.87 -15.82
C PRO A 378 9.61 9.73 -15.99
N ILE A 379 8.31 10.06 -16.08
CA ILE A 379 7.23 9.07 -16.17
C ILE A 379 7.38 8.13 -17.37
N GLY A 380 7.86 8.62 -18.52
CA GLY A 380 8.11 7.78 -19.70
C GLY A 380 9.12 6.66 -19.44
N GLU A 381 10.22 6.95 -18.73
CA GLU A 381 11.22 5.94 -18.32
C GLU A 381 10.62 4.96 -17.30
N VAL A 382 9.87 5.48 -16.33
CA VAL A 382 9.19 4.69 -15.29
C VAL A 382 8.21 3.69 -15.91
N LEU A 383 7.33 4.13 -16.81
CA LEU A 383 6.32 3.27 -17.43
C LEU A 383 6.95 2.18 -18.29
N LEU A 384 8.01 2.52 -19.05
CA LEU A 384 8.75 1.53 -19.83
C LEU A 384 9.35 0.43 -18.95
N ASN A 385 9.93 0.80 -17.81
CA ASN A 385 10.47 -0.15 -16.84
C ASN A 385 9.37 -1.00 -16.19
N CYS A 386 8.22 -0.40 -15.89
CA CYS A 386 7.07 -1.11 -15.34
C CYS A 386 6.53 -2.16 -16.31
N ARG A 387 6.41 -1.85 -17.61
CA ARG A 387 6.00 -2.81 -18.65
C ARG A 387 6.92 -4.03 -18.67
N LYS A 388 8.23 -3.79 -18.74
CA LYS A 388 9.25 -4.85 -18.71
C LYS A 388 9.17 -5.68 -17.44
N ALA A 389 8.96 -5.03 -16.29
CA ALA A 389 8.82 -5.71 -15.01
C ALA A 389 7.58 -6.62 -14.99
N ILE A 390 6.41 -6.15 -15.44
CA ILE A 390 5.18 -6.95 -15.50
C ILE A 390 5.37 -8.19 -16.37
N ASP A 391 5.84 -8.01 -17.61
CA ASP A 391 6.00 -9.14 -18.54
C ASP A 391 7.00 -10.17 -17.98
N ASN A 392 8.12 -9.71 -17.39
CA ASN A 392 9.09 -10.58 -16.73
C ASN A 392 8.49 -11.30 -15.50
N MET A 393 7.70 -10.61 -14.68
CA MET A 393 7.06 -11.23 -13.51
C MET A 393 6.03 -12.30 -13.91
N ILE A 394 5.26 -12.08 -14.99
CA ILE A 394 4.33 -13.08 -15.52
C ILE A 394 5.08 -14.35 -15.93
N GLU A 395 6.19 -14.20 -16.67
CA GLU A 395 7.02 -15.32 -17.10
C GLU A 395 7.65 -16.05 -15.90
N LEU A 396 8.24 -15.31 -14.97
CA LEU A 396 8.87 -15.88 -13.79
C LEU A 396 7.87 -16.53 -12.84
N ASN A 397 6.65 -15.99 -12.69
CA ASN A 397 5.58 -16.60 -11.91
C ASN A 397 5.22 -17.99 -12.44
N ARG A 398 5.15 -18.14 -13.77
CA ARG A 398 4.92 -19.44 -14.41
C ARG A 398 6.04 -20.44 -14.13
N LYS A 399 7.28 -19.98 -14.06
CA LYS A 399 8.48 -20.84 -13.91
C LYS A 399 8.85 -21.16 -12.46
N ARG A 400 8.64 -20.22 -11.53
CA ARG A 400 9.20 -20.24 -10.16
C ARG A 400 8.18 -20.48 -9.06
N THR A 401 6.93 -20.08 -9.27
CA THR A 401 5.87 -20.26 -8.26
C THR A 401 5.38 -21.69 -8.32
N TRP A 402 5.54 -22.45 -7.24
CA TRP A 402 5.08 -23.83 -7.26
C TRP A 402 3.60 -23.99 -6.94
N HIS A 403 3.09 -23.21 -5.98
CA HIS A 403 1.74 -23.41 -5.49
C HIS A 403 0.74 -22.89 -6.54
N PRO A 404 -0.16 -23.76 -7.06
CA PRO A 404 -1.07 -23.38 -8.16
C PRO A 404 -1.94 -22.16 -7.83
N ASP A 405 -2.46 -22.09 -6.61
CA ASP A 405 -3.26 -20.95 -6.14
C ASP A 405 -2.47 -19.64 -6.13
N VAL A 406 -1.24 -19.64 -5.60
CA VAL A 406 -0.37 -18.45 -5.56
C VAL A 406 -0.01 -18.03 -6.98
N GLN A 407 0.31 -18.99 -7.85
CA GLN A 407 0.59 -18.72 -9.25
C GLN A 407 -0.63 -18.09 -9.96
N THR A 408 -1.82 -18.65 -9.76
CA THR A 408 -3.07 -18.17 -10.35
C THR A 408 -3.41 -16.78 -9.85
N HIS A 409 -3.22 -16.51 -8.55
CA HIS A 409 -3.47 -15.22 -7.95
C HIS A 409 -2.58 -14.11 -8.51
N PHE A 410 -1.27 -14.32 -8.59
CA PHE A 410 -0.40 -13.31 -9.18
C PHE A 410 -0.56 -13.20 -10.70
N LYS A 411 -0.89 -14.30 -11.39
CA LYS A 411 -1.25 -14.23 -12.81
C LYS A 411 -2.47 -13.33 -13.00
N HIS A 412 -3.46 -13.45 -12.14
CA HIS A 412 -4.66 -12.62 -12.15
C HIS A 412 -4.34 -11.15 -11.87
N ILE A 413 -3.60 -10.84 -10.78
CA ILE A 413 -3.17 -9.46 -10.46
C ILE A 413 -2.44 -8.82 -11.64
N PHE A 414 -1.42 -9.47 -12.19
CA PHE A 414 -0.66 -8.88 -13.31
C PHE A 414 -1.47 -8.78 -14.59
N ALA A 415 -2.49 -9.64 -14.79
CA ALA A 415 -3.42 -9.51 -15.92
C ALA A 415 -4.30 -8.26 -15.79
N LEU A 416 -4.75 -7.92 -14.58
CA LEU A 416 -5.48 -6.66 -14.32
C LEU A 416 -4.58 -5.43 -14.48
N MET A 417 -3.34 -5.49 -13.98
CA MET A 417 -2.43 -4.34 -14.07
C MET A 417 -1.95 -4.06 -15.49
N ARG A 418 -1.64 -5.10 -16.28
CA ARG A 418 -0.93 -4.97 -17.56
C ARG A 418 -1.56 -3.96 -18.54
N PRO A 419 -2.89 -3.93 -18.78
CA PRO A 419 -3.53 -2.93 -19.65
C PRO A 419 -3.23 -1.48 -19.23
N HIS A 420 -3.25 -1.20 -17.92
CA HIS A 420 -2.99 0.14 -17.38
C HIS A 420 -1.55 0.64 -17.58
N PHE A 421 -0.61 -0.25 -17.89
CA PHE A 421 0.76 0.11 -18.24
C PHE A 421 1.02 0.03 -19.74
N ALA A 422 0.51 -1.00 -20.43
CA ALA A 422 0.78 -1.27 -21.84
C ALA A 422 0.23 -0.16 -22.75
N ASP A 423 -1.01 0.27 -22.49
CA ASP A 423 -1.76 1.17 -23.38
C ASP A 423 -1.66 2.65 -22.95
N ARG A 424 -0.95 2.92 -21.84
CA ARG A 424 -0.77 4.27 -21.31
C ARG A 424 0.24 5.05 -22.14
N GLU A 425 -0.08 6.28 -22.50
CA GLU A 425 0.89 7.19 -23.09
C GLU A 425 2.09 7.40 -22.15
N PRO A 426 3.30 7.71 -22.67
CA PRO A 426 4.49 7.96 -21.85
C PRO A 426 4.45 9.31 -21.12
N THR A 427 3.27 9.71 -20.65
CA THR A 427 2.95 10.98 -20.01
C THR A 427 2.03 10.75 -18.80
N TYR A 428 1.82 11.79 -18.00
CA TYR A 428 0.82 11.76 -16.94
C TYR A 428 -0.59 11.83 -17.55
N SER A 429 -1.18 10.70 -17.89
CA SER A 429 -2.61 10.64 -18.24
C SER A 429 -3.32 9.72 -17.26
N SER A 430 -4.03 10.26 -16.27
CA SER A 430 -4.87 9.42 -15.41
C SER A 430 -6.06 10.18 -14.84
N LEU A 431 -7.16 10.19 -15.59
CA LEU A 431 -8.48 10.59 -15.07
C LEU A 431 -8.86 9.72 -13.86
N LEU A 432 -8.49 8.43 -13.89
CA LEU A 432 -8.65 7.49 -12.77
C LEU A 432 -7.79 7.83 -11.53
N GLY A 433 -6.53 8.24 -11.76
CA GLY A 433 -5.55 8.46 -10.69
C GLY A 433 -5.70 9.82 -10.00
N MET A 434 -6.17 10.84 -10.73
CA MET A 434 -6.39 12.21 -10.23
C MET A 434 -7.76 12.74 -10.69
N PRO A 435 -8.88 12.17 -10.21
CA PRO A 435 -10.20 12.63 -10.61
C PRO A 435 -10.49 14.03 -10.07
N ASP A 436 -10.90 14.97 -10.93
CA ASP A 436 -11.18 16.37 -10.55
C ASP A 436 -12.33 16.50 -9.53
N ASN A 437 -13.23 15.52 -9.51
CA ASN A 437 -14.36 15.42 -8.59
C ASN A 437 -14.10 14.45 -7.44
N GLY A 438 -12.88 13.91 -7.31
CA GLY A 438 -12.52 12.96 -6.26
C GLY A 438 -13.04 11.53 -6.46
N ASN A 439 -13.87 11.25 -7.46
CA ASN A 439 -14.41 9.92 -7.69
C ASN A 439 -13.69 9.21 -8.85
N PRO A 440 -12.88 8.17 -8.57
CA PRO A 440 -12.13 7.46 -9.61
C PRO A 440 -13.01 6.86 -10.70
N LEU A 441 -14.26 6.48 -10.39
CA LEU A 441 -15.17 5.92 -11.39
C LEU A 441 -15.49 6.85 -12.53
N LEU A 442 -15.69 8.13 -12.22
CA LEU A 442 -16.00 9.14 -13.23
C LEU A 442 -14.77 9.44 -14.10
N GLY A 443 -13.59 8.93 -13.71
CA GLY A 443 -12.39 8.91 -14.52
C GLY A 443 -12.27 7.70 -15.46
N CYS A 444 -13.16 6.70 -15.36
CA CYS A 444 -13.19 5.56 -16.29
C CYS A 444 -13.65 6.05 -17.67
N ARG A 445 -12.92 5.68 -18.72
CA ARG A 445 -13.23 6.11 -20.09
C ARG A 445 -14.39 5.32 -20.71
N SER A 446 -14.62 4.11 -20.22
CA SER A 446 -15.66 3.21 -20.70
C SER A 446 -16.04 2.19 -19.62
N LYS A 447 -17.07 1.39 -19.88
CA LYS A 447 -17.48 0.29 -19.00
C LYS A 447 -16.38 -0.77 -18.90
N GLU A 448 -15.66 -1.01 -19.98
CA GLU A 448 -14.54 -1.96 -20.03
C GLU A 448 -13.38 -1.50 -19.13
N ASP A 449 -13.08 -0.19 -19.08
CA ASP A 449 -12.06 0.38 -18.17
C ASP A 449 -12.44 0.18 -16.69
N TRP A 450 -13.74 0.27 -16.38
CA TRP A 450 -14.27 -0.10 -15.06
C TRP A 450 -14.14 -1.60 -14.77
N GLU A 451 -14.53 -2.46 -15.70
CA GLU A 451 -14.42 -3.93 -15.54
C GLU A 451 -12.97 -4.42 -15.42
N LEU A 452 -12.01 -3.65 -15.94
CA LEU A 452 -10.58 -3.90 -15.74
C LEU A 452 -10.10 -3.49 -14.34
N THR A 453 -10.71 -2.45 -13.76
CA THR A 453 -10.29 -1.91 -12.45
C THR A 453 -11.02 -2.55 -11.27
N TYR A 454 -12.20 -3.11 -11.50
CA TYR A 454 -13.00 -3.79 -10.48
C TYR A 454 -13.49 -5.16 -10.97
N ASP A 455 -13.23 -6.19 -10.17
CA ASP A 455 -13.71 -7.55 -10.42
C ASP A 455 -14.03 -8.29 -9.10
N ASP A 456 -14.88 -9.32 -9.19
CA ASP A 456 -15.32 -10.12 -8.04
C ASP A 456 -14.36 -11.28 -7.73
N TYR A 457 -13.07 -11.13 -8.03
CA TYR A 457 -12.07 -12.16 -7.77
C TYR A 457 -11.99 -12.48 -6.28
N LYS A 458 -12.13 -13.77 -5.95
CA LYS A 458 -12.00 -14.27 -4.59
C LYS A 458 -10.62 -14.86 -4.40
N THR A 459 -9.90 -14.36 -3.40
CA THR A 459 -8.56 -14.83 -3.09
C THR A 459 -8.61 -16.29 -2.63
N PRO A 460 -7.81 -17.19 -3.25
CA PRO A 460 -7.77 -18.59 -2.88
C PRO A 460 -7.35 -18.81 -1.42
N PRO A 461 -7.84 -19.89 -0.75
CA PRO A 461 -7.50 -20.18 0.64
C PRO A 461 -5.99 -20.27 0.91
N ALA A 462 -5.22 -20.87 0.01
CA ALA A 462 -3.77 -20.98 0.18
C ALA A 462 -3.06 -19.62 0.16
N VAL A 463 -3.54 -18.66 -0.64
CA VAL A 463 -2.99 -17.30 -0.62
C VAL A 463 -3.29 -16.64 0.72
N LYS A 464 -4.52 -16.77 1.24
CA LYS A 464 -4.86 -16.24 2.57
C LYS A 464 -4.00 -16.87 3.67
N GLU A 465 -3.76 -18.18 3.58
CA GLU A 465 -2.85 -18.88 4.48
C GLU A 465 -1.43 -18.32 4.43
N TRP A 466 -0.88 -18.11 3.23
CA TRP A 466 0.44 -17.51 3.06
C TRP A 466 0.52 -16.11 3.67
N LEU A 467 -0.48 -15.25 3.43
CA LEU A 467 -0.50 -13.91 4.00
C LEU A 467 -0.56 -13.93 5.54
N ASN A 468 -1.23 -14.92 6.12
CA ASN A 468 -1.24 -15.15 7.56
C ASN A 468 0.14 -15.64 8.05
N ILE A 469 0.75 -16.62 7.37
CA ILE A 469 2.10 -17.12 7.69
C ILE A 469 3.09 -15.95 7.68
N ARG A 470 3.06 -15.13 6.63
CA ARG A 470 3.89 -13.94 6.49
C ARG A 470 3.71 -12.98 7.65
N THR A 471 2.47 -12.70 8.03
CA THR A 471 2.14 -11.82 9.16
C THR A 471 2.72 -12.35 10.46
N ASP A 472 2.53 -13.65 10.71
CA ASP A 472 3.05 -14.31 11.90
C ASP A 472 4.58 -14.37 11.94
N LEU A 473 5.22 -14.67 10.81
CA LEU A 473 6.67 -14.75 10.70
C LEU A 473 7.36 -13.40 10.83
N PHE A 474 6.83 -12.40 10.12
CA PHE A 474 7.54 -11.14 9.89
C PHE A 474 6.96 -9.97 10.63
N PHE A 475 5.81 -10.07 11.29
CA PHE A 475 5.16 -8.91 11.90
C PHE A 475 4.69 -9.16 13.33
N ASN A 476 4.50 -10.42 13.72
CA ASN A 476 4.21 -10.78 15.11
C ASN A 476 5.50 -11.00 15.91
N LEU A 477 5.54 -10.48 17.14
CA LEU A 477 6.69 -10.61 18.06
C LEU A 477 6.65 -11.91 18.88
N VAL A 478 5.67 -12.78 18.62
CA VAL A 478 5.47 -14.03 19.35
C VAL A 478 6.31 -15.14 18.71
N LYS A 479 6.93 -15.98 19.53
CA LYS A 479 7.73 -17.12 19.06
C LYS A 479 6.83 -18.07 18.23
N PRO A 480 7.28 -18.53 17.04
CA PRO A 480 6.58 -19.57 16.29
C PRO A 480 6.40 -20.83 17.15
N GLY A 481 5.16 -21.32 17.27
CA GLY A 481 4.84 -22.60 17.89
C GLY A 481 4.83 -23.75 16.88
N GLU A 482 4.57 -24.97 17.36
CA GLU A 482 4.49 -26.18 16.50
C GLU A 482 3.47 -26.04 15.35
N ASP A 483 2.36 -25.36 15.59
CA ASP A 483 1.33 -25.13 14.56
C ASP A 483 1.84 -24.24 13.42
N MET A 484 2.71 -23.27 13.71
CA MET A 484 3.35 -22.46 12.66
C MET A 484 4.27 -23.33 11.80
N MET A 485 5.02 -24.22 12.43
CA MET A 485 5.93 -25.13 11.73
C MET A 485 5.20 -26.05 10.76
N LYS A 486 4.07 -26.63 11.20
CA LYS A 486 3.20 -27.45 10.33
C LYS A 486 2.63 -26.64 9.16
N ARG A 487 2.23 -25.39 9.40
CA ARG A 487 1.75 -24.48 8.34
C ARG A 487 2.84 -24.18 7.32
N LEU A 488 4.07 -23.90 7.77
CA LEU A 488 5.23 -23.66 6.90
C LEU A 488 5.58 -24.90 6.07
N GLU A 489 5.61 -26.06 6.70
CA GLU A 489 5.85 -27.35 6.05
C GLU A 489 4.82 -27.61 4.96
N SER A 490 3.53 -27.54 5.31
CA SER A 490 2.42 -27.78 4.39
C SER A 490 2.42 -26.78 3.23
N HIS A 491 2.53 -25.49 3.54
CA HIS A 491 2.38 -24.42 2.56
C HIS A 491 3.57 -24.30 1.60
N PHE A 492 4.78 -24.63 2.04
CA PHE A 492 5.98 -24.59 1.18
C PHE A 492 6.44 -25.96 0.70
N GLN A 493 5.77 -27.04 1.13
CA GLN A 493 6.15 -28.44 0.88
C GLN A 493 7.63 -28.68 1.22
N ALA A 494 8.04 -28.33 2.44
CA ALA A 494 9.32 -28.80 2.96
C ALA A 494 9.19 -30.31 3.19
N PHE A 495 10.09 -31.12 2.62
CA PHE A 495 10.02 -32.57 2.74
C PHE A 495 11.01 -33.07 3.76
N PHE A 496 10.57 -33.89 4.71
CA PHE A 496 11.48 -34.60 5.60
C PHE A 496 11.97 -35.89 4.93
N ILE A 497 13.26 -35.95 4.59
CA ILE A 497 13.86 -37.17 4.01
C ILE A 497 14.57 -37.94 5.12
N PRO A 498 14.07 -39.11 5.53
CA PRO A 498 14.84 -40.05 6.34
C PRO A 498 15.81 -40.86 5.45
N TYR A 499 17.07 -40.92 5.86
CA TYR A 499 18.10 -41.75 5.26
C TYR A 499 18.74 -42.65 6.32
N ASN A 500 18.56 -43.96 6.14
CA ASN A 500 19.28 -44.95 6.92
C ASN A 500 20.69 -45.12 6.36
N CYS A 501 21.68 -44.74 7.15
CA CYS A 501 23.07 -44.86 6.74
C CYS A 501 23.49 -46.33 6.64
N ARG A 502 24.37 -46.65 5.67
CA ARG A 502 24.93 -47.99 5.49
C ARG A 502 25.72 -48.49 6.69
N CYS A 503 26.23 -47.60 7.55
CA CYS A 503 26.89 -47.97 8.79
C CYS A 503 25.95 -48.63 9.82
N GLY A 504 24.62 -48.58 9.61
CA GLY A 504 23.62 -49.15 10.51
C GLY A 504 23.46 -48.45 11.85
N GLN A 505 24.29 -47.43 12.12
CA GLN A 505 24.36 -46.77 13.44
C GLN A 505 23.52 -45.50 13.56
N GLY A 506 22.81 -45.08 12.51
CA GLY A 506 21.90 -43.94 12.63
C GLY A 506 21.04 -43.66 11.41
N MET A 507 19.82 -43.21 11.68
CA MET A 507 18.96 -42.53 10.71
C MET A 507 19.34 -41.05 10.70
N THR A 508 19.73 -40.55 9.52
CA THR A 508 19.94 -39.11 9.29
C THR A 508 18.71 -38.59 8.60
N ALA A 509 18.17 -37.47 9.04
CA ALA A 509 17.04 -36.85 8.36
C ALA A 509 17.29 -35.37 8.12
N LYS A 510 16.69 -34.85 7.05
CA LYS A 510 16.83 -33.46 6.62
C LYS A 510 15.54 -33.00 5.97
N TRP A 511 15.08 -31.82 6.37
CA TRP A 511 14.12 -31.02 5.62
C TRP A 511 14.76 -30.52 4.35
N VAL A 512 14.14 -30.81 3.21
CA VAL A 512 14.66 -30.36 1.94
C VAL A 512 13.66 -29.52 1.18
N SER A 513 14.21 -28.55 0.46
CA SER A 513 13.42 -27.76 -0.49
C SER A 513 13.13 -28.61 -1.72
N ARG A 514 11.88 -28.62 -2.18
CA ARG A 514 11.49 -29.19 -3.47
C ARG A 514 12.26 -28.65 -4.68
N PHE A 515 12.99 -27.53 -4.52
CA PHE A 515 13.68 -26.83 -5.60
C PHE A 515 15.17 -27.21 -5.77
N LEU A 516 15.78 -27.88 -4.79
CA LEU A 516 17.14 -28.41 -4.98
C LEU A 516 17.06 -29.64 -5.91
N ARG A 517 17.98 -29.72 -6.88
CA ARG A 517 18.10 -30.88 -7.78
C ARG A 517 18.80 -32.06 -7.11
N GLU A 518 19.73 -31.74 -6.20
CA GLU A 518 20.53 -32.71 -5.48
C GLU A 518 20.50 -32.38 -3.98
N TYR A 519 20.36 -33.43 -3.19
CA TYR A 519 20.32 -33.36 -1.73
C TYR A 519 21.49 -34.13 -1.15
N HIS A 520 22.36 -33.44 -0.41
CA HIS A 520 23.47 -34.07 0.28
C HIS A 520 23.10 -34.34 1.73
N LEU A 521 22.98 -35.63 2.08
CA LEU A 521 22.68 -36.13 3.42
C LEU A 521 23.96 -36.71 4.01
N LYS A 522 24.50 -36.07 5.05
CA LYS A 522 25.71 -36.52 5.73
C LYS A 522 25.34 -37.27 7.01
N CYS A 523 25.78 -38.51 7.13
CA CYS A 523 25.57 -39.30 8.34
C CYS A 523 26.28 -38.67 9.54
N ALA A 524 25.54 -38.39 10.61
CA ALA A 524 26.09 -37.82 11.84
C ALA A 524 27.11 -38.74 12.55
N PHE A 525 27.04 -40.06 12.32
CA PHE A 525 27.86 -41.06 13.01
C PHE A 525 29.15 -41.42 12.26
N CYS A 526 29.05 -41.70 10.95
CA CYS A 526 30.20 -42.13 10.14
C CYS A 526 30.70 -41.08 9.14
N GLY A 527 30.01 -39.95 9.01
CA GLY A 527 30.38 -38.87 8.10
C GLY A 527 30.14 -39.17 6.61
N GLU A 528 29.68 -40.36 6.23
CA GLU A 528 29.35 -40.72 4.84
C GLU A 528 28.28 -39.78 4.29
N THR A 529 28.51 -39.24 3.10
CA THR A 529 27.57 -38.33 2.43
C THR A 529 26.89 -39.05 1.28
N LYS A 530 25.56 -39.11 1.31
CA LYS A 530 24.75 -39.59 0.19
C LYS A 530 24.18 -38.40 -0.57
N THR A 531 24.37 -38.40 -1.89
CA THR A 531 23.67 -37.49 -2.78
C THR A 531 22.42 -38.18 -3.29
N LEU A 532 21.25 -37.59 -3.06
CA LEU A 532 19.98 -38.01 -3.65
C LEU A 532 19.60 -37.03 -4.74
N ARG A 533 19.26 -37.54 -5.93
CA ARG A 533 18.66 -36.70 -6.97
C ARG A 533 17.16 -36.66 -6.82
N ARG A 534 16.56 -35.49 -7.03
CA ARG A 534 15.12 -35.28 -6.91
C ARG A 534 14.31 -36.31 -7.72
N ASP A 535 14.79 -36.63 -8.91
CA ASP A 535 14.18 -37.53 -9.90
C ASP A 535 14.13 -38.99 -9.41
N GLU A 536 14.97 -39.34 -8.42
CA GLU A 536 15.08 -40.66 -7.81
C GLU A 536 14.20 -40.81 -6.56
N MET A 537 13.47 -39.76 -6.19
CA MET A 537 12.66 -39.72 -4.97
C MET A 537 11.17 -39.84 -5.30
N THR A 538 10.53 -40.92 -4.82
CA THR A 538 9.07 -40.99 -4.72
C THR A 538 8.62 -40.17 -3.51
N PHE A 539 7.99 -39.03 -3.78
CA PHE A 539 7.35 -38.21 -2.76
C PHE A 539 6.06 -38.91 -2.31
N MET A 540 5.94 -39.20 -1.01
CA MET A 540 4.70 -39.66 -0.38
C MET A 540 3.83 -38.47 0.01
#